data_AF-T0XX54-F1
#
_entry.id   AF-T0XX54-F1
#
_cell.length_a   1.000
_cell.length_b   1.000
_cell.length_c   1.000
_cell.angle_alpha   90.00
_cell.angle_beta   90.00
_cell.angle_gamma   90.00
#
_symmetry.space_group_name_H-M   'P 1'
#
loop_
_entity.id
_entity.type
_entity.pdbx_description
1 polymer ?
#
loop_
_entity_poly.entity_id
_entity_poly.type
_entity_poly.pdbx_seq_one_letter_code
_entity_poly.pdbx_strand_id
1 'polypeptide(L)'
;EHQYVIAAHSDTGNFHAHVMVNRVHPETYLAHYPEFSKRTLDRCMRELEAAQDWREDRGLFRWDRARGMAVQNTRADMERQREAQTVDRGMDRASRVEHFADTESLQAYAKGAPAKALRELLREDAPSWQRVHATLREHGLELERGEKGGYTAHALGGELRVKASDVFKANFAGKANREALEAKLGGFQVPARFITARRPEQAYTAPPFRRDPALREERRLARAAERTSLRKDHGEHRSKGLDAVREHRAEARERFKELAAEAAARRGQVRELQLAPAAARA
;
A
#
# COMPACT_ATOMS: atom_id res chain seq x y z
N GLU A 1 -10.07 12.54 33.97
CA GLU A 1 -9.06 12.26 32.92
C GLU A 1 -9.12 10.80 32.48
N HIS A 2 -8.75 10.48 31.24
CA HIS A 2 -8.65 9.09 30.76
C HIS A 2 -7.22 8.58 30.83
N GLN A 3 -7.04 7.30 31.17
CA GLN A 3 -5.73 6.64 31.13
C GLN A 3 -5.29 6.39 29.69
N TYR A 4 -4.01 6.54 29.39
CA TYR A 4 -3.45 6.26 28.06
C TYR A 4 -2.02 5.73 28.14
N VAL A 5 -1.58 5.06 27.08
CA VAL A 5 -0.22 4.57 26.87
C VAL A 5 0.19 4.92 25.44
N ILE A 6 1.39 5.49 25.28
CA ILE A 6 1.99 5.82 23.99
C ILE A 6 3.32 5.08 23.87
N ALA A 7 3.52 4.36 22.78
CA ALA A 7 4.79 3.76 22.40
C ALA A 7 5.20 4.30 21.03
N ALA A 8 6.38 4.92 20.93
CA ALA A 8 6.88 5.50 19.68
C ALA A 8 8.12 4.75 19.20
N HIS A 9 8.16 4.42 17.91
CA HIS A 9 9.24 3.65 17.29
C HIS A 9 9.78 4.35 16.03
N SER A 10 11.04 4.06 15.71
CA SER A 10 11.76 4.50 14.51
C SER A 10 12.33 3.31 13.71
N ASP A 11 11.82 2.10 13.95
CA ASP A 11 12.28 0.83 13.37
C ASP A 11 11.79 0.58 11.94
N THR A 12 10.91 1.42 11.42
CA THR A 12 10.48 1.41 10.01
C THR A 12 10.97 2.65 9.28
N GLY A 13 10.77 2.72 7.96
CA GLY A 13 11.16 3.88 7.15
C GLY A 13 10.51 5.21 7.57
N ASN A 14 9.47 5.17 8.41
CA ASN A 14 8.83 6.34 9.02
C ASN A 14 8.78 6.20 10.55
N PHE A 15 8.92 7.32 11.25
CA PHE A 15 8.62 7.40 12.68
C PHE A 15 7.13 7.16 12.91
N HIS A 16 6.76 6.32 13.87
CA HIS A 16 5.36 6.04 14.16
C HIS A 16 5.12 5.84 15.65
N ALA A 17 3.91 6.16 16.09
CA ALA A 17 3.48 5.98 17.47
C ALA A 17 2.21 5.15 17.56
N HIS A 18 2.19 4.19 18.48
CA HIS A 18 1.02 3.46 18.91
C HIS A 18 0.43 4.15 20.14
N VAL A 19 -0.81 4.62 20.01
CA VAL A 19 -1.55 5.28 21.09
C VAL A 19 -2.71 4.39 21.50
N MET A 20 -2.74 3.99 22.76
CA MET A 20 -3.86 3.26 23.36
C MET A 20 -4.48 4.11 24.47
N VAL A 21 -5.78 4.31 24.41
CA VAL A 21 -6.53 5.12 25.39
C VAL A 21 -7.63 4.26 26.01
N ASN A 22 -7.73 4.28 27.33
CA ASN A 22 -8.85 3.67 28.04
C ASN A 22 -10.12 4.47 27.76
N ARG A 23 -11.11 3.84 27.11
CA ARG A 23 -12.37 4.48 26.74
C ARG A 23 -13.30 4.70 27.94
N VAL A 24 -13.11 3.98 29.03
CA VAL A 24 -13.93 4.12 30.25
C VAL A 24 -13.25 5.10 31.19
N HIS A 25 -13.97 6.13 31.61
CA HIS A 25 -13.45 7.08 32.59
C HIS A 25 -13.28 6.37 33.95
N PRO A 26 -12.10 6.46 34.61
CA PRO A 26 -11.80 5.66 35.79
C PRO A 26 -12.67 5.99 37.01
N GLU A 27 -13.18 7.23 37.09
CA GLU A 27 -13.99 7.69 38.25
C GLU A 27 -15.50 7.65 38.02
N THR A 28 -15.96 7.99 36.81
CA THR A 28 -17.39 8.09 36.48
C THR A 28 -17.91 6.82 35.81
N TYR A 29 -17.01 5.93 35.37
CA TYR A 29 -17.31 4.69 34.65
C TYR A 29 -18.12 4.87 33.36
N LEU A 30 -18.23 6.10 32.87
CA LEU A 30 -18.84 6.41 31.60
C LEU A 30 -17.86 6.10 30.48
N ALA A 31 -18.36 5.43 29.44
CA ALA A 31 -17.58 5.14 28.24
C ALA A 31 -17.65 6.32 27.28
N HIS A 32 -16.49 6.80 26.85
CA HIS A 32 -16.37 7.81 25.80
C HIS A 32 -16.04 7.15 24.45
N TYR A 33 -16.68 7.61 23.39
CA TYR A 33 -16.34 7.27 22.02
C TYR A 33 -16.01 8.56 21.26
N PRO A 34 -14.72 8.84 20.98
CA PRO A 34 -14.35 10.04 20.26
C PRO A 34 -14.84 9.93 18.80
N GLU A 35 -15.93 10.63 18.50
CA GLU A 35 -16.42 10.77 17.15
C GLU A 35 -15.37 11.44 16.26
N PHE A 36 -15.27 11.00 15.01
CA PHE A 36 -14.32 11.53 14.03
C PHE A 36 -12.85 11.55 14.49
N SER A 37 -12.45 10.63 15.38
CA SER A 37 -11.08 10.53 15.91
C SER A 37 -10.00 10.59 14.82
N LYS A 38 -10.25 10.02 13.64
CA LYS A 38 -9.35 10.09 12.48
C LYS A 38 -9.06 11.51 11.99
N ARG A 39 -10.05 12.42 12.02
CA ARG A 39 -9.87 13.83 11.61
C ARG A 39 -9.04 14.58 12.65
N THR A 40 -9.36 14.37 13.92
CA THR A 40 -8.60 14.97 15.03
C THR A 40 -7.15 14.48 15.02
N LEU A 41 -6.93 13.19 14.79
CA LEU A 41 -5.59 12.61 14.64
C LEU A 41 -4.82 13.24 13.49
N ASP A 42 -5.43 13.38 12.29
CA ASP A 42 -4.75 14.01 11.15
C ASP A 42 -4.37 15.47 11.42
N ARG A 43 -5.22 16.22 12.13
CA ARG A 43 -4.89 17.57 12.58
C ARG A 43 -3.70 17.58 13.54
N CYS A 44 -3.71 16.72 14.57
CA CYS A 44 -2.62 16.61 15.53
C CYS A 44 -1.31 16.13 14.89
N MET A 45 -1.38 15.28 13.86
CA MET A 45 -0.19 14.87 13.10
C MET A 45 0.46 16.07 12.40
N ARG A 46 -0.31 16.97 11.77
CA ARG A 46 0.25 18.20 11.16
C ARG A 46 0.91 19.11 12.19
N GLU A 47 0.33 19.23 13.39
CA GLU A 47 0.92 19.99 14.50
C GLU A 47 2.26 19.37 14.95
N LEU A 48 2.32 18.04 15.11
CA LEU A 48 3.53 17.34 15.49
C LEU A 48 4.61 17.42 14.41
N GLU A 49 4.25 17.21 13.15
CA GLU A 49 5.16 17.32 12.01
C GLU A 49 5.79 18.71 11.95
N ALA A 50 4.99 19.77 12.10
CA ALA A 50 5.50 21.13 12.12
C ALA A 50 6.40 21.42 13.33
N ALA A 51 6.05 20.90 14.51
CA ALA A 51 6.84 21.09 15.73
C ALA A 51 8.18 20.36 15.69
N GLN A 52 8.26 19.23 14.99
CA GLN A 52 9.47 18.41 14.85
C GLN A 52 10.25 18.67 13.55
N ASP A 53 9.80 19.65 12.75
CA ASP A 53 10.30 19.95 11.39
C ASP A 53 10.34 18.69 10.49
N TRP A 54 9.33 17.83 10.63
CA TRP A 54 9.16 16.66 9.77
C TRP A 54 8.45 17.04 8.47
N ARG A 55 8.73 16.24 7.44
CA ARG A 55 8.04 16.35 6.17
C ARG A 55 6.55 16.02 6.36
N GLU A 56 5.70 16.92 5.90
CA GLU A 56 4.25 16.75 5.93
C GLU A 56 3.80 15.55 5.08
N ASP A 57 2.97 14.68 5.67
CA ASP A 57 2.30 13.61 4.94
C ASP A 57 0.96 14.08 4.35
N ARG A 58 0.46 13.34 3.36
CA ARG A 58 -0.81 13.64 2.69
C ARG A 58 -1.97 13.37 3.66
N GLY A 59 -2.99 14.23 3.65
CA GLY A 59 -4.07 14.14 4.61
C GLY A 59 -5.22 15.10 4.39
N LEU A 60 -6.16 15.07 5.33
CA LEU A 60 -7.32 15.96 5.38
C LEU A 60 -6.94 17.38 5.81
N PHE A 61 -5.82 17.54 6.51
CA PHE A 61 -5.27 18.80 6.97
C PHE A 61 -3.88 19.05 6.35
N ARG A 62 -3.50 20.33 6.26
CA ARG A 62 -2.15 20.81 5.94
C ARG A 62 -1.70 21.80 7.00
N TRP A 63 -0.40 22.00 7.16
CA TRP A 63 0.10 23.04 8.06
C TRP A 63 0.07 24.42 7.38
N ASP A 64 -0.58 25.39 8.01
CA ASP A 64 -0.54 26.79 7.57
C ASP A 64 0.54 27.52 8.39
N ARG A 65 1.72 27.71 7.80
CA ARG A 65 2.86 28.38 8.46
C ARG A 65 2.57 29.84 8.83
N ALA A 66 1.69 30.53 8.11
CA ALA A 66 1.35 31.93 8.40
C ALA A 66 0.44 32.03 9.63
N ARG A 67 -0.44 31.05 9.81
CA ARG A 67 -1.36 30.98 10.95
C ARG A 67 -0.83 30.14 12.12
N GLY A 68 0.23 29.36 11.92
CA GLY A 68 0.78 28.45 12.93
C GLY A 68 -0.20 27.37 13.37
N MET A 69 -1.05 26.88 12.46
CA MET A 69 -2.04 25.86 12.78
C MET A 69 -2.38 24.94 11.60
N ALA A 70 -2.90 23.77 11.92
CA ALA A 70 -3.37 22.80 10.94
C ALA A 70 -4.73 23.22 10.37
N VAL A 71 -4.77 23.51 9.06
CA VAL A 71 -5.97 23.95 8.34
C VAL A 71 -6.47 22.84 7.42
N GLN A 72 -7.79 22.66 7.34
CA GLN A 72 -8.37 21.63 6.49
C GLN A 72 -8.06 21.88 5.01
N ASN A 73 -7.75 20.81 4.29
CA ASN A 73 -7.52 20.84 2.85
C ASN A 73 -8.80 21.16 2.09
N THR A 74 -8.69 22.08 1.14
CA THR A 74 -9.78 22.38 0.22
C THR A 74 -9.98 21.21 -0.74
N ARG A 75 -11.13 21.19 -1.41
CA ARG A 75 -11.40 20.17 -2.45
C ARG A 75 -10.32 20.18 -3.54
N ALA A 76 -9.85 21.35 -3.95
CA ALA A 76 -8.78 21.49 -4.94
C ALA A 76 -7.43 20.95 -4.41
N ASP A 77 -7.11 21.16 -3.13
CA ASP A 77 -5.91 20.55 -2.50
C ASP A 77 -5.99 19.02 -2.52
N MET A 78 -7.16 18.48 -2.16
CA MET A 78 -7.40 17.03 -2.15
C MET A 78 -7.34 16.44 -3.56
N GLU A 79 -7.83 17.14 -4.58
CA GLU A 79 -7.74 16.74 -5.98
C GLU A 79 -6.28 16.72 -6.45
N ARG A 80 -5.49 17.76 -6.14
CA ARG A 80 -4.03 17.76 -6.41
C ARG A 80 -3.30 16.60 -5.74
N GLN A 81 -3.61 16.30 -4.48
CA GLN A 81 -3.00 15.17 -3.78
C GLN A 81 -3.37 13.82 -4.44
N ARG A 82 -4.61 13.69 -4.92
CA ARG A 82 -5.06 12.51 -5.68
C ARG A 82 -4.38 12.40 -7.04
N GLU A 83 -4.23 13.51 -7.75
CA GLU A 83 -3.53 13.56 -9.04
C GLU A 83 -2.07 13.14 -8.89
N ALA A 84 -1.36 13.69 -7.90
CA ALA A 84 0.00 13.26 -7.56
C ALA A 84 0.06 11.77 -7.20
N GLN A 85 -0.97 11.24 -6.51
CA GLN A 85 -1.09 9.82 -6.23
C GLN A 85 -1.40 8.97 -7.47
N THR A 86 -2.17 9.47 -8.43
CA THR A 86 -2.42 8.77 -9.70
C THR A 86 -1.21 8.79 -10.64
N VAL A 87 -0.32 9.77 -10.54
CA VAL A 87 0.97 9.72 -11.24
C VAL A 87 1.85 8.62 -10.63
N ASP A 88 1.89 8.52 -9.31
CA ASP A 88 2.65 7.52 -8.55
C ASP A 88 2.06 6.08 -8.70
N ARG A 89 0.73 5.95 -8.70
CA ARG A 89 0.01 4.68 -8.95
C ARG A 89 -0.21 4.36 -10.43
N GLY A 90 -0.05 5.35 -11.31
CA GLY A 90 -0.13 5.22 -12.77
C GLY A 90 1.12 4.57 -13.36
N MET A 91 2.11 4.31 -12.53
CA MET A 91 3.17 3.34 -12.77
C MET A 91 2.52 1.95 -12.91
N ASP A 92 2.17 1.58 -14.14
CA ASP A 92 1.68 0.24 -14.46
C ASP A 92 2.61 -0.84 -13.88
N ARG A 93 2.10 -2.04 -13.62
CA ARG A 93 2.92 -3.15 -13.07
C ARG A 93 4.20 -3.33 -13.87
N ALA A 94 4.16 -3.10 -15.19
CA ALA A 94 5.32 -3.12 -16.07
C ALA A 94 6.33 -1.99 -15.80
N SER A 95 5.87 -0.76 -15.52
CA SER A 95 6.74 0.37 -15.16
C SER A 95 7.28 0.29 -13.73
N ARG A 96 6.58 -0.39 -12.82
CA ARG A 96 7.17 -0.80 -11.52
C ARG A 96 8.25 -1.86 -11.73
N VAL A 97 8.05 -2.82 -12.64
CA VAL A 97 9.10 -3.78 -13.00
C VAL A 97 10.30 -3.06 -13.63
N GLU A 98 10.09 -2.09 -14.53
CA GLU A 98 11.17 -1.28 -15.12
C GLU A 98 11.98 -0.53 -14.06
N HIS A 99 11.29 0.16 -13.13
CA HIS A 99 11.94 1.00 -12.13
C HIS A 99 12.65 0.23 -11.02
N PHE A 100 12.20 -0.99 -10.70
CA PHE A 100 12.82 -1.84 -9.69
C PHE A 100 13.77 -2.91 -10.27
N ALA A 101 13.82 -3.08 -11.60
CA ALA A 101 14.62 -4.12 -12.25
C ALA A 101 15.63 -3.60 -13.30
N ASP A 102 15.73 -2.29 -13.55
CA ASP A 102 16.57 -1.70 -14.62
C ASP A 102 16.46 -2.47 -15.94
N THR A 103 15.23 -2.88 -16.31
CA THR A 103 15.02 -3.66 -17.53
C THR A 103 13.72 -3.32 -18.24
N GLU A 104 13.75 -3.34 -19.57
CA GLU A 104 12.61 -3.06 -20.43
C GLU A 104 11.55 -4.17 -20.33
N SER A 105 10.33 -3.82 -19.92
CA SER A 105 9.19 -4.73 -19.97
C SER A 105 8.72 -4.91 -21.42
N LEU A 106 7.95 -5.98 -21.71
CA LEU A 106 7.29 -6.13 -23.01
C LEU A 106 6.44 -4.89 -23.36
N GLN A 107 5.85 -4.25 -22.35
CA GLN A 107 5.06 -3.03 -22.54
C GLN A 107 5.93 -1.84 -22.96
N ALA A 108 7.11 -1.63 -22.37
CA ALA A 108 8.02 -0.58 -22.80
C ALA A 108 8.59 -0.87 -24.19
N TYR A 109 9.00 -2.11 -24.44
CA TYR A 109 9.48 -2.54 -25.75
C TYR A 109 8.43 -2.26 -26.84
N ALA A 110 7.18 -2.69 -26.62
CA ALA A 110 6.09 -2.47 -27.56
C ALA A 110 5.77 -0.97 -27.77
N LYS A 111 5.95 -0.11 -26.76
CA LYS A 111 5.78 1.36 -26.87
C LYS A 111 6.91 2.05 -27.64
N GLY A 112 8.06 1.39 -27.77
CA GLY A 112 9.24 1.88 -28.48
C GLY A 112 9.15 1.69 -29.99
N ALA A 113 10.10 0.93 -30.55
CA ALA A 113 10.22 0.69 -31.99
C ALA A 113 8.94 0.13 -32.65
N PRO A 114 8.23 -0.85 -32.06
CA PRO A 114 7.04 -1.43 -32.70
C PRO A 114 5.88 -0.44 -32.83
N ALA A 115 5.65 0.38 -31.80
CA ALA A 115 4.63 1.43 -31.87
C ALA A 115 4.99 2.55 -32.85
N LYS A 116 6.29 2.83 -33.04
CA LYS A 116 6.75 3.78 -34.07
C LYS A 116 6.50 3.23 -35.47
N ALA A 117 6.93 2.00 -35.75
CA ALA A 117 6.71 1.34 -37.04
C ALA A 117 5.22 1.23 -37.39
N LEU A 118 4.37 0.85 -36.42
CA LEU A 118 2.92 0.82 -36.62
C LEU A 118 2.34 2.20 -36.94
N ARG A 119 2.82 3.26 -36.28
CA ARG A 119 2.38 4.64 -36.57
C ARG A 119 2.81 5.11 -37.95
N GLU A 120 3.98 4.73 -38.41
CA GLU A 120 4.50 5.06 -39.73
C GLU A 120 3.69 4.33 -40.80
N LEU A 121 3.47 3.02 -40.66
CA LEU A 121 2.63 2.23 -41.55
C LEU A 121 1.22 2.82 -41.71
N LEU A 122 0.59 3.25 -40.61
CA LEU A 122 -0.79 3.77 -40.64
C LEU A 122 -0.91 5.19 -41.24
N ARG A 123 0.21 5.82 -41.62
CA ARG A 123 0.24 7.07 -42.40
C ARG A 123 0.42 6.84 -43.89
N GLU A 124 0.85 5.65 -44.30
CA GLU A 124 1.03 5.31 -45.71
C GLU A 124 -0.31 5.14 -46.44
N ASP A 125 -0.25 5.17 -47.78
CA ASP A 125 -1.41 4.92 -48.61
C ASP A 125 -1.86 3.45 -48.52
N ALA A 126 -3.17 3.25 -48.36
CA ALA A 126 -3.83 1.94 -48.26
C ALA A 126 -3.20 0.97 -47.22
N PRO A 127 -3.26 1.29 -45.91
CA PRO A 127 -2.85 0.35 -44.88
C PRO A 127 -3.83 -0.82 -44.81
N SER A 128 -3.34 -2.02 -44.49
CA SER A 128 -4.17 -3.23 -44.36
C SER A 128 -3.82 -4.04 -43.12
N TRP A 129 -4.76 -4.85 -42.64
CA TRP A 129 -4.52 -5.74 -41.51
C TRP A 129 -3.34 -6.69 -41.75
N GLN A 130 -3.14 -7.17 -42.98
CA GLN A 130 -1.99 -8.01 -43.31
C GLN A 130 -0.67 -7.25 -43.14
N ARG A 131 -0.61 -5.97 -43.53
CA ARG A 131 0.59 -5.14 -43.33
C ARG A 131 0.85 -4.83 -41.85
N VAL A 132 -0.21 -4.61 -41.07
CA VAL A 132 -0.12 -4.43 -39.62
C VAL A 132 0.47 -5.68 -38.96
N HIS A 133 -0.05 -6.85 -39.30
CA HIS A 133 0.47 -8.12 -38.80
C HIS A 133 1.92 -8.35 -39.21
N ALA A 134 2.29 -8.07 -40.46
CA ALA A 134 3.67 -8.20 -40.93
C ALA A 134 4.63 -7.27 -40.17
N THR A 135 4.24 -6.02 -39.93
CA THR A 135 5.06 -5.02 -39.22
C THR A 135 5.25 -5.41 -37.75
N LEU A 136 4.19 -5.85 -37.08
CA LEU A 136 4.31 -6.32 -35.69
C LEU A 136 5.16 -7.60 -35.62
N ARG A 137 5.01 -8.49 -36.60
CA ARG A 137 5.77 -9.74 -36.70
C ARG A 137 7.27 -9.49 -36.89
N GLU A 138 7.66 -8.45 -37.64
CA GLU A 138 9.07 -8.03 -37.77
C GLU A 138 9.69 -7.69 -36.40
N HIS A 139 8.90 -7.13 -35.49
CA HIS A 139 9.30 -6.84 -34.11
C HIS A 139 8.97 -7.97 -33.11
N GLY A 140 8.66 -9.17 -33.60
CA GLY A 140 8.42 -10.31 -32.74
C GLY A 140 7.15 -10.17 -31.89
N LEU A 141 6.17 -9.39 -32.37
CA LEU A 141 4.87 -9.23 -31.77
C LEU A 141 3.77 -9.80 -32.66
N GLU A 142 2.73 -10.33 -32.04
CA GLU A 142 1.49 -10.72 -32.71
C GLU A 142 0.31 -9.99 -32.10
N LEU A 143 -0.71 -9.73 -32.92
CA LEU A 143 -1.92 -9.04 -32.50
C LEU A 143 -3.11 -10.00 -32.58
N GLU A 144 -3.79 -10.14 -31.45
CA GLU A 144 -5.00 -10.95 -31.29
C GLU A 144 -6.21 -10.07 -30.98
N ARG A 145 -7.37 -10.39 -31.56
CA ARG A 145 -8.65 -9.76 -31.23
C ARG A 145 -9.43 -10.66 -30.27
N GLY A 146 -9.67 -10.17 -29.06
CA GLY A 146 -10.48 -10.86 -28.07
C GLY A 146 -11.98 -10.78 -28.37
N GLU A 147 -12.74 -11.71 -27.78
CA GLU A 147 -14.19 -11.88 -28.00
C GLU A 147 -15.00 -10.60 -27.72
N LYS A 148 -14.58 -9.80 -26.73
CA LYS A 148 -15.24 -8.53 -26.35
C LYS A 148 -14.77 -7.32 -27.19
N GLY A 149 -14.11 -7.56 -28.32
CA GLY A 149 -13.62 -6.51 -29.23
C GLY A 149 -12.40 -5.73 -28.71
N GLY A 150 -11.69 -6.27 -27.73
CA GLY A 150 -10.39 -5.79 -27.28
C GLY A 150 -9.26 -6.38 -28.13
N TYR A 151 -8.11 -5.71 -28.15
CA TYR A 151 -6.92 -6.19 -28.86
C TYR A 151 -5.79 -6.44 -27.87
N THR A 152 -5.08 -7.54 -28.05
CA THR A 152 -3.96 -7.98 -27.21
C THR A 152 -2.75 -8.18 -28.10
N ALA A 153 -1.60 -7.64 -27.68
CA ALA A 153 -0.33 -7.89 -28.32
C ALA A 153 0.51 -8.85 -27.46
N HIS A 154 1.16 -9.83 -28.07
CA HIS A 154 1.99 -10.80 -27.36
C HIS A 154 3.31 -11.05 -28.06
N ALA A 155 4.34 -11.38 -27.28
CA ALA A 155 5.66 -11.71 -27.83
C ALA A 155 5.67 -13.11 -28.46
N LEU A 156 6.36 -13.27 -29.58
CA LEU A 156 6.53 -14.57 -30.22
C LEU A 156 7.22 -15.57 -29.29
N GLY A 157 6.65 -16.76 -29.15
CA GLY A 157 7.21 -17.84 -28.34
C GLY A 157 7.22 -17.59 -26.83
N GLY A 158 6.57 -16.51 -26.35
CA GLY A 158 6.47 -16.17 -24.94
C GLY A 158 5.02 -16.14 -24.43
N GLU A 159 4.84 -16.24 -23.12
CA GLU A 159 3.52 -16.10 -22.46
C GLU A 159 3.15 -14.65 -22.16
N LEU A 160 4.06 -13.71 -22.40
CA LEU A 160 3.87 -12.30 -22.07
C LEU A 160 2.86 -11.67 -23.03
N ARG A 161 1.78 -11.13 -22.45
CA ARG A 161 0.69 -10.46 -23.15
C ARG A 161 0.49 -9.05 -22.60
N VAL A 162 0.27 -8.10 -23.48
CA VAL A 162 -0.04 -6.70 -23.15
C VAL A 162 -1.27 -6.25 -23.92
N LYS A 163 -2.08 -5.40 -23.29
CA LYS A 163 -3.27 -4.88 -23.96
C LYS A 163 -2.84 -3.86 -25.01
N ALA A 164 -3.31 -4.01 -26.25
CA ALA A 164 -2.93 -3.10 -27.33
C ALA A 164 -3.36 -1.65 -27.05
N SER A 165 -4.42 -1.41 -26.26
CA SER A 165 -4.80 -0.05 -25.84
C SER A 165 -3.75 0.63 -24.97
N ASP A 166 -2.84 -0.12 -24.36
CA ASP A 166 -1.86 0.44 -23.41
C ASP A 166 -0.51 0.71 -24.09
N VAL A 167 -0.18 -0.07 -25.13
CA VAL A 167 1.05 0.05 -25.92
C VAL A 167 0.87 0.83 -27.23
N PHE A 168 -0.29 0.68 -27.88
CA PHE A 168 -0.63 1.30 -29.17
C PHE A 168 -1.80 2.27 -28.99
N LYS A 169 -1.68 3.16 -28.00
CA LYS A 169 -2.76 4.08 -27.56
C LYS A 169 -3.43 4.85 -28.69
N ALA A 170 -2.65 5.41 -29.62
CA ALA A 170 -3.16 6.22 -30.71
C ALA A 170 -4.16 5.48 -31.62
N ASN A 171 -4.09 4.15 -31.67
CA ASN A 171 -4.87 3.32 -32.58
C ASN A 171 -5.91 2.46 -31.86
N PHE A 172 -5.64 2.06 -30.61
CA PHE A 172 -6.46 1.08 -29.89
C PHE A 172 -7.07 1.60 -28.58
N ALA A 173 -6.70 2.79 -28.10
CA ALA A 173 -7.29 3.35 -26.88
C ALA A 173 -8.59 4.09 -27.17
N GLY A 174 -9.69 3.68 -26.51
CA GLY A 174 -11.01 4.30 -26.67
C GLY A 174 -11.81 3.74 -27.86
N LYS A 175 -13.07 4.13 -27.94
CA LYS A 175 -13.99 3.71 -29.02
C LYS A 175 -13.68 4.44 -30.33
N ALA A 176 -13.51 5.77 -30.27
CA ALA A 176 -13.24 6.61 -31.45
C ALA A 176 -11.99 6.19 -32.24
N ASN A 177 -10.87 5.88 -31.56
CA ASN A 177 -9.65 5.46 -32.26
C ASN A 177 -9.81 4.09 -32.94
N ARG A 178 -10.57 3.17 -32.33
CA ARG A 178 -10.87 1.86 -32.93
C ARG A 178 -11.78 1.98 -34.14
N GLU A 179 -12.78 2.85 -34.08
CA GLU A 179 -13.66 3.15 -35.21
C GLU A 179 -12.89 3.82 -36.36
N ALA A 180 -11.99 4.77 -36.04
CA ALA A 180 -11.12 5.39 -37.04
C ALA A 180 -10.15 4.39 -37.67
N LEU A 181 -9.63 3.43 -36.88
CA LEU A 181 -8.78 2.36 -37.38
C LEU A 181 -9.56 1.40 -38.29
N GLU A 182 -10.79 1.03 -37.91
CA GLU A 182 -11.67 0.17 -38.70
C GLU A 182 -12.14 0.86 -39.98
N ALA A 183 -12.39 2.16 -39.96
CA ALA A 183 -12.67 2.94 -41.17
C ALA A 183 -11.49 2.95 -42.16
N LYS A 184 -10.25 2.87 -41.66
CA LYS A 184 -9.03 2.84 -42.49
C LYS A 184 -8.67 1.44 -42.98
N LEU A 185 -8.71 0.43 -42.10
CA LEU A 185 -8.25 -0.94 -42.37
C LEU A 185 -9.37 -1.90 -42.79
N GLY A 186 -10.62 -1.50 -42.61
CA GLY A 186 -11.78 -2.40 -42.61
C GLY A 186 -11.84 -3.28 -41.36
N GLY A 187 -12.76 -4.24 -41.38
CA GLY A 187 -12.92 -5.22 -40.30
C GLY A 187 -11.66 -6.05 -40.07
N PHE A 188 -11.43 -6.44 -38.82
CA PHE A 188 -10.25 -7.20 -38.41
C PHE A 188 -10.07 -8.48 -39.23
N GLN A 189 -8.87 -8.69 -39.76
CA GLN A 189 -8.48 -9.91 -40.45
C GLN A 189 -7.41 -10.66 -39.66
N VAL A 190 -7.50 -11.98 -39.62
CA VAL A 190 -6.44 -12.84 -39.07
C VAL A 190 -5.18 -12.79 -39.96
N PRO A 191 -3.98 -12.93 -39.38
CA PRO A 191 -2.74 -12.93 -40.14
C PRO A 191 -2.69 -14.12 -41.10
N ALA A 192 -2.30 -13.87 -42.35
CA ALA A 192 -2.11 -14.93 -43.34
C ALA A 192 -0.93 -15.85 -42.95
N ARG A 193 -0.98 -17.11 -43.41
CA ARG A 193 0.01 -18.15 -43.03
C ARG A 193 1.45 -17.78 -43.39
N PHE A 194 1.67 -17.03 -44.47
CA PHE A 194 3.02 -16.59 -44.85
C PHE A 194 3.60 -15.55 -43.88
N ILE A 195 2.75 -14.76 -43.21
CA ILE A 195 3.16 -13.81 -42.17
C ILE A 195 3.52 -14.56 -40.90
N THR A 196 2.69 -15.52 -40.49
CA THR A 196 2.96 -16.33 -39.29
C THR A 196 4.16 -17.26 -39.45
N ALA A 197 4.57 -17.57 -40.69
CA ALA A 197 5.80 -18.31 -40.98
C ALA A 197 7.06 -17.43 -41.01
N ARG A 198 6.93 -16.10 -41.13
CA ARG A 198 8.09 -15.19 -41.20
C ARG A 198 8.81 -15.15 -39.86
N ARG A 199 10.15 -15.20 -39.92
CA ARG A 199 11.00 -15.01 -38.74
C ARG A 199 11.04 -13.52 -38.36
N PRO A 200 10.97 -13.19 -37.07
CA PRO A 200 11.12 -11.80 -36.62
C PRO A 200 12.54 -11.30 -36.90
N GLU A 201 12.65 -10.02 -37.25
CA GLU A 201 13.94 -9.33 -37.42
C GLU A 201 14.45 -8.81 -36.07
N GLN A 202 13.52 -8.42 -35.19
CA GLN A 202 13.78 -8.06 -33.80
C GLN A 202 12.81 -8.86 -32.93
N ALA A 203 13.29 -9.46 -31.85
CA ALA A 203 12.43 -10.17 -30.91
C ALA A 203 12.65 -9.64 -29.50
N TYR A 204 11.55 -9.44 -28.78
CA TYR A 204 11.63 -9.21 -27.34
C TYR A 204 12.21 -10.46 -26.67
N THR A 205 13.44 -10.35 -26.20
CA THR A 205 14.04 -11.40 -25.37
C THR A 205 13.74 -11.04 -23.93
N ALA A 206 12.85 -11.81 -23.30
CA ALA A 206 12.64 -11.69 -21.86
C ALA A 206 14.00 -11.87 -21.16
N PRO A 207 14.42 -10.91 -20.34
CA PRO A 207 15.68 -11.03 -19.63
C PRO A 207 15.66 -12.28 -18.74
N PRO A 208 16.80 -12.98 -18.56
CA PRO A 208 16.89 -14.02 -17.54
C PRO A 208 16.54 -13.41 -16.17
N PHE A 209 15.92 -14.21 -15.30
CA PHE A 209 15.59 -13.79 -13.94
C PHE A 209 16.84 -13.23 -13.24
N ARG A 210 16.89 -11.90 -13.04
CA ARG A 210 18.09 -11.21 -12.55
C ARG A 210 18.45 -11.50 -11.08
N ARG A 211 17.60 -12.22 -10.33
CA ARG A 211 17.89 -12.56 -8.93
C ARG A 211 18.50 -13.94 -8.88
N ASP A 212 19.83 -13.97 -8.74
CA ASP A 212 20.57 -15.18 -8.43
C ASP A 212 19.88 -15.91 -7.25
N PRO A 213 19.35 -17.13 -7.48
CA PRO A 213 18.70 -17.91 -6.44
C PRO A 213 19.59 -18.12 -5.22
N ALA A 214 20.90 -18.25 -5.40
CA ALA A 214 21.87 -18.43 -4.32
C ALA A 214 22.00 -17.17 -3.47
N LEU A 215 22.17 -16.00 -4.11
CA LEU A 215 22.25 -14.71 -3.40
C LEU A 215 20.95 -14.38 -2.66
N ARG A 216 19.80 -14.83 -3.18
CA ARG A 216 18.51 -14.69 -2.50
C ARG A 216 18.42 -15.58 -1.27
N GLU A 217 18.91 -16.80 -1.36
CA GLU A 217 18.96 -17.73 -0.25
C GLU A 217 19.87 -17.20 0.87
N GLU A 218 21.06 -16.72 0.50
CA GLU A 218 21.99 -16.08 1.42
C GLU A 218 21.34 -14.90 2.16
N ARG A 219 20.71 -13.97 1.44
CA ARG A 219 19.98 -12.85 2.04
C ARG A 219 18.76 -13.29 2.88
N ARG A 220 18.17 -14.45 2.59
CA ARG A 220 17.08 -15.02 3.41
C ARG A 220 17.64 -15.54 4.72
N LEU A 221 18.77 -16.24 4.68
CA LEU A 221 19.48 -16.75 5.85
C LEU A 221 20.01 -15.61 6.72
N ALA A 222 20.60 -14.56 6.12
CA ALA A 222 21.09 -13.38 6.84
C ALA A 222 19.95 -12.67 7.61
N ARG A 223 18.82 -12.38 6.93
CA ARG A 223 17.64 -11.80 7.60
C ARG A 223 17.02 -12.74 8.62
N ALA A 224 17.13 -14.04 8.43
CA ALA A 224 16.69 -15.01 9.43
C ALA A 224 17.58 -14.90 10.68
N ALA A 225 18.91 -14.89 10.52
CA ALA A 225 19.87 -14.73 11.59
C ALA A 225 19.64 -13.43 12.37
N GLU A 226 19.56 -12.29 11.68
CA GLU A 226 19.26 -10.97 12.29
C GLU A 226 17.94 -10.97 13.08
N ARG A 227 16.89 -11.60 12.55
CA ARG A 227 15.62 -11.73 13.29
C ARG A 227 15.78 -12.56 14.57
N THR A 228 16.61 -13.61 14.53
CA THR A 228 16.87 -14.45 15.69
C THR A 228 17.65 -13.68 16.76
N SER A 229 18.69 -12.93 16.38
CA SER A 229 19.45 -12.09 17.32
C SER A 229 18.56 -11.00 17.90
N LEU A 230 17.80 -10.26 17.06
CA LEU A 230 16.89 -9.22 17.52
C LEU A 230 15.83 -9.76 18.49
N ARG A 231 15.27 -10.95 18.23
CA ARG A 231 14.32 -11.60 19.14
C ARG A 231 14.96 -11.97 20.48
N LYS A 232 16.21 -12.43 20.46
CA LYS A 232 16.97 -12.75 21.67
C LYS A 232 17.20 -11.49 22.49
N ASP A 233 17.72 -10.43 21.87
CA ASP A 233 18.03 -9.16 22.53
C ASP A 233 16.76 -8.52 23.12
N HIS A 234 15.65 -8.53 22.36
CA HIS A 234 14.36 -8.07 22.84
C HIS A 234 13.82 -8.95 23.99
N GLY A 235 14.03 -10.27 23.92
CA GLY A 235 13.69 -11.19 25.00
C GLY A 235 14.46 -10.89 26.29
N GLU A 236 15.76 -10.64 26.19
CA GLU A 236 16.62 -10.25 27.31
C GLU A 236 16.23 -8.90 27.90
N HIS A 237 15.99 -7.89 27.05
CA HIS A 237 15.50 -6.58 27.48
C HIS A 237 14.16 -6.70 28.22
N ARG A 238 13.22 -7.48 27.67
CA ARG A 238 11.93 -7.74 28.30
C ARG A 238 12.08 -8.48 29.63
N SER A 239 12.97 -9.47 29.72
CA SER A 239 13.24 -10.18 30.99
C SER A 239 13.75 -9.22 32.04
N LYS A 240 14.76 -8.40 31.72
CA LYS A 240 15.30 -7.38 32.63
C LYS A 240 14.24 -6.40 33.09
N GLY A 241 13.37 -5.95 32.18
CA GLY A 241 12.22 -5.09 32.53
C GLY A 241 11.20 -5.78 33.43
N LEU A 242 10.93 -7.07 33.23
CA LEU A 242 10.05 -7.85 34.10
C LEU A 242 10.67 -8.08 35.49
N ASP A 243 11.98 -8.31 35.56
CA ASP A 243 12.72 -8.46 36.81
C ASP A 243 12.73 -7.16 37.60
N ALA A 244 12.94 -6.01 36.94
CA ALA A 244 12.91 -4.69 37.58
C ALA A 244 11.54 -4.35 38.19
N VAL A 245 10.44 -4.88 37.62
CA VAL A 245 9.07 -4.63 38.12
C VAL A 245 8.58 -5.77 39.04
N ARG A 246 9.39 -6.81 39.24
CA ARG A 246 9.00 -8.00 40.02
C ARG A 246 8.73 -7.66 41.49
N GLU A 247 9.60 -6.87 42.10
CA GLU A 247 9.46 -6.44 43.50
C GLU A 247 8.23 -5.54 43.66
N HIS A 248 8.07 -4.53 42.81
CA HIS A 248 6.88 -3.67 42.79
C HIS A 248 5.58 -4.46 42.57
N ARG A 249 5.60 -5.54 41.77
CA ARG A 249 4.45 -6.44 41.62
C ARG A 249 4.16 -7.25 42.88
N ALA A 250 5.19 -7.68 43.60
CA ALA A 250 5.01 -8.39 44.86
C ALA A 250 4.42 -7.45 45.92
N GLU A 251 4.97 -6.24 46.05
CA GLU A 251 4.45 -5.19 46.93
C GLU A 251 2.99 -4.84 46.60
N ALA A 252 2.67 -4.64 45.32
CA ALA A 252 1.31 -4.36 44.87
C ALA A 252 0.35 -5.51 45.21
N ARG A 253 0.78 -6.77 45.09
CA ARG A 253 -0.02 -7.95 45.47
C ARG A 253 -0.31 -7.97 46.97
N GLU A 254 0.67 -7.70 47.81
CA GLU A 254 0.45 -7.65 49.27
C GLU A 254 -0.47 -6.49 49.64
N ARG A 255 -0.27 -5.29 49.08
CA ARG A 255 -1.21 -4.17 49.26
C ARG A 255 -2.64 -4.50 48.84
N PHE A 256 -2.81 -5.23 47.73
CA PHE A 256 -4.14 -5.68 47.30
C PHE A 256 -4.77 -6.66 48.29
N LYS A 257 -4.00 -7.56 48.90
CA LYS A 257 -4.50 -8.47 49.96
C LYS A 257 -4.92 -7.69 51.20
N GLU A 258 -4.12 -6.71 51.64
CA GLU A 258 -4.43 -5.85 52.78
C GLU A 258 -5.75 -5.09 52.54
N LEU A 259 -5.88 -4.43 51.39
CA LEU A 259 -7.11 -3.72 51.00
C LEU A 259 -8.31 -4.66 50.92
N ALA A 260 -8.14 -5.87 50.40
CA ALA A 260 -9.20 -6.86 50.34
C ALA A 260 -9.64 -7.33 51.73
N ALA A 261 -8.69 -7.52 52.66
CA ALA A 261 -8.95 -7.87 54.05
C ALA A 261 -9.67 -6.73 54.79
N GLU A 262 -9.23 -5.48 54.63
CA GLU A 262 -9.91 -4.31 55.19
C GLU A 262 -11.35 -4.19 54.66
N ALA A 263 -11.53 -4.35 53.34
CA ALA A 263 -12.86 -4.30 52.74
C ALA A 263 -13.76 -5.44 53.25
N ALA A 264 -13.20 -6.63 53.48
CA ALA A 264 -13.93 -7.74 54.10
C ALA A 264 -14.33 -7.44 55.55
N ALA A 265 -13.42 -6.87 56.35
CA ALA A 265 -13.70 -6.47 57.72
C ALA A 265 -14.78 -5.38 57.80
N ARG A 266 -14.72 -4.34 56.94
CA ARG A 266 -15.77 -3.31 56.86
C ARG A 266 -17.13 -3.90 56.45
N ARG A 267 -17.16 -4.84 55.50
CA ARG A 267 -18.40 -5.56 55.16
C ARG A 267 -18.94 -6.37 56.34
N GLY A 268 -18.08 -6.97 57.15
CA GLY A 268 -18.44 -7.65 58.40
C GLY A 268 -19.08 -6.70 59.41
N GLN A 269 -18.44 -5.56 59.68
CA GLN A 269 -18.97 -4.52 60.59
C GLN A 269 -20.33 -3.98 60.14
N VAL A 270 -20.50 -3.70 58.84
CA VAL A 270 -21.79 -3.28 58.29
C VAL A 270 -22.86 -4.37 58.48
N ARG A 271 -22.49 -5.64 58.32
CA ARG A 271 -23.41 -6.77 58.53
C ARG A 271 -23.79 -6.93 60.00
N GLU A 272 -22.86 -6.75 60.94
CA GLU A 272 -23.14 -6.76 62.38
C GLU A 272 -24.01 -5.57 62.83
N LEU A 273 -23.75 -4.37 62.29
CA LEU A 273 -24.60 -3.19 62.50
C LEU A 273 -26.03 -3.38 61.96
N GLN A 274 -26.19 -4.16 60.88
CA GLN A 274 -27.51 -4.54 60.35
C GLN A 274 -28.17 -5.70 61.10
N LEU A 275 -27.40 -6.52 61.82
CA LEU A 275 -27.88 -7.67 62.60
C LEU A 275 -28.18 -7.32 64.06
N ALA A 276 -27.71 -6.20 64.59
CA ALA A 276 -28.06 -5.71 65.93
C ALA A 276 -29.53 -5.23 65.97
N PRO A 277 -30.47 -5.98 66.56
CA PRO A 277 -31.87 -5.61 66.57
C PRO A 277 -32.22 -5.03 67.93
N ALA A 278 -31.85 -3.78 68.26
CA ALA A 278 -32.34 -3.08 69.46
C ALA A 278 -31.94 -1.59 69.61
N ALA A 279 -31.97 -0.77 68.55
CA ALA A 279 -31.79 0.69 68.72
C ALA A 279 -32.73 1.55 67.87
N ALA A 280 -33.86 0.99 67.42
CA ALA A 280 -34.90 1.72 66.69
C ALA A 280 -36.29 1.64 67.36
N ARG A 281 -36.31 1.42 68.68
CA ARG A 281 -37.50 1.59 69.53
C ARG A 281 -37.08 2.14 70.90
N ALA A 282 -36.84 3.44 70.95
CA ALA A 282 -37.00 4.30 72.12
C ALA A 282 -37.37 5.70 71.60
#